data_AF-A0A349B4W9-F1
#
_entry.id   AF-A0A349B4W9-F1
#
_cell.length_a   1.000
_cell.length_b   1.000
_cell.length_c   1.000
_cell.angle_alpha   90.00
_cell.angle_beta   90.00
_cell.angle_gamma   90.00
#
_symmetry.space_group_name_H-M   'P 1'
#
loop_
_entity.id
_entity.type
_entity.pdbx_description
1 polymer ?
#
loop_
_entity_poly.entity_id
_entity_poly.type
_entity_poly.pdbx_seq_one_letter_code
_entity_poly.pdbx_strand_id
1 'polypeptide(L)'
;MVERSSVHLRPDRWYKLGRTVRYGRLEDERPFNSVRRLVQYEDHMLRLMRDAGVPTAAPHGIVEITPEREYVLVTELIEGATHLTDGTVTDDVVDQALAIVRTMWDAGLAHRDIKPSNLLLADGRLRLIDVAFAEVRPSPWRQAVDLANMMLTLSLCVPPAQVYERATRVFTPDEIAEAFAATRAVTIPAQLRAMLRERDDDVVEDLRQLAPPRQPVAIQRWTLRRVGLTFAVLLGTVVAFALVLANLDLVGLL
;
A
#
# COMPACT_ATOMS: atom_id res chain seq x y z
N MET A 1 -0.75 -23.25 -2.48
CA MET A 1 -0.09 -23.06 -3.79
C MET A 1 1.41 -22.97 -3.55
N VAL A 2 2.24 -23.70 -4.31
CA VAL A 2 3.71 -23.60 -4.19
C VAL A 2 4.17 -22.52 -5.16
N GLU A 3 4.39 -21.31 -4.65
CA GLU A 3 4.93 -20.22 -5.47
C GLU A 3 6.44 -20.41 -5.64
N ARG A 4 6.87 -20.82 -6.85
CA ARG A 4 8.29 -20.94 -7.20
C ARG A 4 8.83 -19.59 -7.62
N SER A 5 9.80 -19.11 -6.87
CA SER A 5 10.18 -17.71 -6.84
C SER A 5 11.21 -17.29 -7.90
N SER A 6 11.95 -18.20 -8.56
CA SER A 6 13.07 -17.79 -9.43
C SER A 6 12.68 -17.09 -10.75
N VAL A 7 11.51 -17.35 -11.34
CA VAL A 7 11.11 -16.77 -12.65
C VAL A 7 10.27 -15.48 -12.49
N HIS A 8 9.67 -15.24 -11.32
CA HIS A 8 8.84 -14.04 -11.03
C HIS A 8 9.51 -13.03 -10.07
N LEU A 9 10.60 -13.38 -9.38
CA LEU A 9 11.26 -12.50 -8.38
C LEU A 9 11.98 -11.28 -8.96
N ARG A 10 12.50 -11.30 -10.19
CA ARG A 10 13.20 -10.13 -10.76
C ARG A 10 12.25 -8.93 -10.92
N PRO A 11 11.07 -9.06 -11.57
CA PRO A 11 10.12 -7.96 -11.64
C PRO A 11 9.61 -7.52 -10.26
N ASP A 12 9.30 -8.47 -9.38
CA ASP A 12 8.67 -8.17 -8.09
C ASP A 12 9.63 -7.51 -7.07
N ARG A 13 10.93 -7.86 -7.11
CA ARG A 13 11.97 -7.17 -6.35
C ARG A 13 12.18 -5.72 -6.79
N TRP A 14 12.19 -5.44 -8.09
CA TRP A 14 12.31 -4.07 -8.60
C TRP A 14 11.03 -3.26 -8.37
N TYR A 15 9.86 -3.91 -8.39
CA TYR A 15 8.60 -3.27 -8.00
C TYR A 15 8.57 -2.94 -6.50
N LYS A 16 8.90 -3.89 -5.62
CA LYS A 16 8.89 -3.71 -4.15
C LYS A 16 10.02 -2.78 -3.69
N LEU A 17 11.25 -2.95 -4.16
CA LEU A 17 12.38 -2.06 -3.90
C LEU A 17 12.16 -0.68 -4.54
N GLY A 18 11.67 -0.64 -5.78
CA GLY A 18 11.33 0.61 -6.48
C GLY A 18 10.20 1.37 -5.80
N ARG A 19 9.26 0.69 -5.15
CA ARG A 19 8.22 1.31 -4.31
C ARG A 19 8.80 1.85 -3.01
N THR A 20 9.61 1.07 -2.29
CA THR A 20 10.32 1.54 -1.08
C THR A 20 11.24 2.73 -1.39
N VAL A 21 11.84 2.79 -2.58
CA VAL A 21 12.70 3.89 -3.03
C VAL A 21 11.89 5.09 -3.54
N ARG A 22 10.81 4.88 -4.31
CA ARG A 22 9.99 5.95 -4.93
C ARG A 22 9.00 6.61 -3.97
N TYR A 23 8.49 5.87 -2.98
CA TYR A 23 7.64 6.40 -1.91
C TYR A 23 8.43 6.64 -0.61
N GLY A 24 9.76 6.58 -0.71
CA GLY A 24 10.69 6.70 0.41
C GLY A 24 10.35 7.84 1.39
N ARG A 25 10.22 7.45 2.66
CA ARG A 25 10.21 8.27 3.87
C ARG A 25 9.05 9.27 4.02
N LEU A 26 7.82 8.75 3.99
CA LEU A 26 6.71 9.45 4.66
C LEU A 26 6.80 9.35 6.20
N GLU A 27 7.53 8.38 6.73
CA GLU A 27 8.14 8.32 8.08
C GLU A 27 9.24 7.24 8.01
N ASP A 28 10.22 7.20 8.93
CA ASP A 28 11.45 6.40 8.85
C ASP A 28 11.27 4.88 8.60
N GLU A 29 11.08 4.50 7.34
CA GLU A 29 11.11 3.12 6.88
C GLU A 29 12.55 2.62 6.90
N ARG A 30 12.87 1.70 7.81
CA ARG A 30 14.14 0.98 7.78
C ARG A 30 14.01 -0.14 6.75
N PRO A 31 14.76 -0.11 5.62
CA PRO A 31 14.70 -1.18 4.64
C PRO A 31 15.05 -2.53 5.29
N PHE A 32 14.44 -3.61 4.80
CA PHE A 32 14.85 -4.95 5.22
C PHE A 32 16.26 -5.22 4.69
N ASN A 33 17.20 -5.44 5.60
CA ASN A 33 18.60 -5.66 5.25
C ASN A 33 18.87 -7.04 4.63
N SER A 34 17.88 -7.95 4.59
CA SER A 34 17.99 -9.26 3.95
C SER A 34 16.62 -9.81 3.50
N VAL A 35 16.63 -10.70 2.50
CA VAL A 35 15.44 -11.44 2.04
C VAL A 35 14.84 -12.27 3.17
N ARG A 36 15.69 -12.87 4.00
CA ARG A 36 15.29 -13.62 5.20
C ARG A 36 14.42 -12.77 6.13
N ARG A 37 14.86 -11.54 6.41
CA ARG A 37 14.13 -10.63 7.32
C ARG A 37 12.79 -10.19 6.74
N LEU A 38 12.71 -9.99 5.43
CA LEU A 38 11.46 -9.66 4.74
C LEU A 38 10.44 -10.80 4.91
N VAL A 39 10.83 -12.04 4.60
CA VAL A 39 9.91 -13.19 4.66
C VAL A 39 9.52 -13.52 6.11
N GLN A 40 10.44 -13.39 7.07
CA GLN A 40 10.14 -13.51 8.49
C GLN A 40 9.15 -12.44 8.97
N TYR A 41 9.31 -11.20 8.48
CA TYR A 41 8.41 -10.11 8.82
C TYR A 41 7.00 -10.36 8.24
N GLU A 42 6.92 -10.81 6.99
CA GLU A 42 5.65 -11.13 6.34
C GLU A 42 4.93 -12.30 7.05
N ASP A 43 5.62 -13.39 7.38
CA ASP A 43 5.05 -14.49 8.18
C ASP A 43 4.54 -13.99 9.54
N HIS A 44 5.32 -13.14 10.22
CA HIS A 44 4.91 -12.54 11.49
C HIS A 44 3.66 -11.64 11.33
N MET A 45 3.59 -10.83 10.27
CA MET A 45 2.44 -9.96 10.00
C MET A 45 1.19 -10.75 9.67
N LEU A 46 1.29 -11.85 8.90
CA LEU A 46 0.15 -12.73 8.63
C LEU A 46 -0.41 -13.34 9.92
N ARG A 47 0.47 -13.82 10.80
CA ARG A 47 0.09 -14.36 12.11
C ARG A 47 -0.60 -13.30 12.97
N LEU A 48 0.02 -12.12 13.08
CA LEU A 48 -0.50 -11.03 13.90
C LEU A 48 -1.86 -10.52 13.40
N MET A 49 -2.02 -10.37 12.07
CA MET A 49 -3.30 -9.98 11.48
C MET A 49 -4.38 -11.04 11.74
N ARG A 50 -4.05 -12.33 11.59
CA ARG A 50 -4.98 -13.42 11.89
C ARG A 50 -5.36 -13.44 13.36
N ASP A 51 -4.39 -13.28 14.27
CA ASP A 51 -4.64 -13.24 15.72
C ASP A 51 -5.51 -12.03 16.11
N ALA A 52 -5.40 -10.92 15.37
CA ALA A 52 -6.27 -9.75 15.50
C ALA A 52 -7.68 -9.94 14.89
N GLY A 53 -7.96 -11.08 14.25
CA GLY A 53 -9.24 -11.36 13.60
C GLY A 53 -9.37 -10.85 12.17
N VAL A 54 -8.30 -10.32 11.57
CA VAL A 54 -8.30 -9.93 10.16
C VAL A 54 -8.38 -11.20 9.28
N PRO A 55 -9.34 -11.27 8.34
CA PRO A 55 -9.49 -12.42 7.46
C PRO A 55 -8.36 -12.45 6.41
N THR A 56 -7.22 -13.05 6.76
CA THR A 56 -6.08 -13.27 5.86
C THR A 56 -5.73 -14.76 5.72
N ALA A 57 -4.95 -15.11 4.69
CA ALA A 57 -4.50 -16.48 4.44
C ALA A 57 -3.67 -17.03 5.62
N ALA A 58 -3.87 -18.31 6.00
CA ALA A 58 -3.14 -18.91 7.10
C ALA A 58 -1.68 -19.12 6.73
N PRO A 59 -0.70 -18.61 7.49
CA PRO A 59 0.70 -18.96 7.25
C PRO A 59 0.99 -20.38 7.75
N HIS A 60 1.52 -21.23 6.87
CA HIS A 60 1.97 -22.59 7.19
C HIS A 60 3.47 -22.65 7.52
N GLY A 61 4.25 -21.65 7.12
CA GLY A 61 5.66 -21.51 7.49
C GLY A 61 6.55 -21.06 6.34
N ILE A 62 7.85 -21.02 6.60
CA ILE A 62 8.88 -20.56 5.67
C ILE A 62 9.75 -21.75 5.28
N VAL A 63 9.99 -21.91 3.98
CA VAL A 63 10.94 -22.89 3.42
C VAL A 63 12.13 -22.15 2.85
N GLU A 64 13.33 -22.47 3.33
CA GLU A 64 14.58 -21.98 2.76
C GLU A 64 15.00 -22.89 1.60
N ILE A 65 15.13 -22.31 0.40
CA ILE A 65 15.52 -23.03 -0.82
C ILE A 65 17.02 -22.91 -1.04
N THR A 66 17.53 -21.68 -1.02
CA THR A 66 18.96 -21.37 -1.14
C THR A 66 19.36 -20.49 0.02
N PRO A 67 20.39 -20.88 0.79
CA PRO A 67 20.74 -20.16 1.99
C PRO A 67 20.97 -18.66 1.80
N GLU A 68 20.31 -17.88 2.64
CA GLU A 68 20.35 -16.40 2.63
C GLU A 68 19.95 -15.72 1.30
N ARG A 69 19.34 -16.45 0.35
CA ARG A 69 19.02 -15.92 -0.99
C ARG A 69 17.57 -16.16 -1.41
N GLU A 70 17.05 -17.36 -1.17
CA GLU A 70 15.76 -17.79 -1.69
C GLU A 70 14.95 -18.46 -0.57
N TYR A 71 13.80 -17.86 -0.29
CA TYR A 71 12.84 -18.32 0.70
C TYR A 71 11.46 -18.37 0.06
N VAL A 72 10.63 -19.30 0.51
CA VAL A 72 9.22 -19.44 0.13
C VAL A 72 8.38 -19.34 1.38
N LEU A 73 7.45 -18.40 1.40
CA LEU A 73 6.39 -18.35 2.41
C LEU A 73 5.24 -19.22 1.92
N VAL A 74 4.85 -20.21 2.72
CA VAL A 74 3.74 -21.11 2.40
C VAL A 74 2.51 -20.63 3.16
N THR A 75 1.43 -20.36 2.42
CA THR A 75 0.14 -19.94 2.99
C THR A 75 -1.01 -20.80 2.48
N GLU A 76 -2.13 -20.70 3.19
CA GLU A 76 -3.45 -21.19 2.78
C GLU A 76 -3.77 -20.71 1.36
N LEU A 77 -4.18 -21.64 0.50
CA LEU A 77 -4.79 -21.28 -0.78
C LEU A 77 -6.25 -20.92 -0.52
N ILE A 78 -6.65 -19.71 -0.89
CA ILE A 78 -8.05 -19.30 -0.84
C ILE A 78 -8.69 -19.80 -2.14
N GLU A 79 -9.30 -20.99 -2.08
CA GLU A 79 -9.93 -21.63 -3.23
C GLU A 79 -11.15 -20.82 -3.73
N GLY A 80 -11.36 -20.79 -5.05
CA GLY A 80 -12.48 -20.08 -5.66
C GLY A 80 -12.41 -18.55 -5.57
N ALA A 81 -11.30 -17.99 -5.07
CA ALA A 81 -11.15 -16.55 -4.93
C ALA A 81 -11.02 -15.83 -6.28
N THR A 82 -11.72 -14.71 -6.41
CA THR A 82 -11.48 -13.69 -7.45
C THR A 82 -11.00 -12.39 -6.80
N HIS A 83 -10.39 -11.49 -7.57
CA HIS A 83 -10.17 -10.14 -7.07
C HIS A 83 -11.52 -9.44 -6.83
N LEU A 84 -11.54 -8.51 -5.88
CA LEU A 84 -12.75 -7.76 -5.52
C LEU A 84 -13.45 -7.16 -6.75
N THR A 85 -12.68 -6.56 -7.66
CA THR A 85 -13.17 -5.88 -8.87
C THR A 85 -13.72 -6.81 -9.93
N ASP A 86 -13.41 -8.10 -9.85
CA ASP A 86 -13.89 -9.12 -10.79
C ASP A 86 -15.13 -9.85 -10.23
N GLY A 87 -15.45 -9.63 -8.96
CA GLY A 87 -16.57 -10.25 -8.25
C GLY A 87 -17.80 -9.36 -8.13
N THR A 88 -18.91 -9.94 -7.67
CA THR A 88 -20.10 -9.17 -7.29
C THR A 88 -19.92 -8.58 -5.90
N VAL A 89 -19.78 -7.25 -5.83
CA VAL A 89 -19.66 -6.52 -4.56
C VAL A 89 -21.06 -6.16 -4.05
N THR A 90 -21.52 -6.90 -3.05
CA THR A 90 -22.77 -6.61 -2.34
C THR A 90 -22.51 -5.65 -1.17
N ASP A 91 -23.58 -5.11 -0.60
CA ASP A 91 -23.51 -4.32 0.63
C ASP A 91 -22.82 -5.05 1.80
N ASP A 92 -23.02 -6.36 1.91
CA ASP A 92 -22.34 -7.19 2.92
C ASP A 92 -20.83 -7.23 2.70
N VAL A 93 -20.37 -7.31 1.44
CA VAL A 93 -18.94 -7.24 1.11
C VAL A 93 -18.35 -5.86 1.43
N VAL A 94 -19.11 -4.78 1.19
CA VAL A 94 -18.72 -3.41 1.57
C VAL A 94 -18.57 -3.32 3.10
N ASP A 95 -19.56 -3.83 3.85
CA ASP A 95 -19.54 -3.83 5.32
C ASP A 95 -18.35 -4.67 5.86
N GLN A 96 -18.07 -5.83 5.26
CA GLN A 96 -16.89 -6.64 5.59
C GLN A 96 -15.58 -5.89 5.34
N ALA A 97 -15.43 -5.21 4.20
CA ALA A 97 -14.23 -4.45 3.84
C ALA A 97 -13.95 -3.33 4.85
N LEU A 98 -14.98 -2.61 5.27
CA LEU A 98 -14.86 -1.54 6.27
C LEU A 98 -14.54 -2.11 7.66
N ALA A 99 -15.16 -3.23 8.03
CA ALA A 99 -14.87 -3.94 9.28
C ALA A 99 -13.41 -4.44 9.35
N ILE A 100 -12.81 -4.86 8.22
CA ILE A 100 -11.39 -5.23 8.15
C ILE A 100 -10.51 -4.04 8.54
N VAL A 101 -10.78 -2.84 8.01
CA VAL A 101 -10.01 -1.63 8.36
C VAL A 101 -10.16 -1.30 9.84
N ARG A 102 -11.38 -1.36 10.38
CA ARG A 102 -11.65 -1.12 11.81
C ARG A 102 -10.91 -2.11 12.71
N THR A 103 -10.94 -3.39 12.34
CA THR A 103 -10.23 -4.47 13.05
C THR A 103 -8.72 -4.19 13.08
N MET A 104 -8.14 -3.78 11.95
CA MET A 104 -6.73 -3.37 11.91
C MET A 104 -6.45 -2.15 12.80
N TRP A 105 -7.31 -1.13 12.78
CA TRP A 105 -7.13 0.06 13.62
C TRP A 105 -7.14 -0.28 15.11
N ASP A 106 -8.12 -1.08 15.55
CA ASP A 106 -8.29 -1.49 16.94
C ASP A 106 -7.11 -2.33 17.44
N ALA A 107 -6.53 -3.15 16.54
CA ALA A 107 -5.32 -3.92 16.80
C ALA A 107 -4.02 -3.07 16.73
N GLY A 108 -4.10 -1.81 16.33
CA GLY A 108 -2.92 -0.96 16.11
C GLY A 108 -2.07 -1.42 14.92
N LEU A 109 -2.73 -1.81 13.83
CA LEU A 109 -2.13 -2.29 12.57
C LEU A 109 -2.51 -1.37 11.40
N ALA A 110 -1.65 -1.34 10.39
CA ALA A 110 -1.96 -0.81 9.06
C ALA A 110 -1.43 -1.79 8.01
N HIS A 111 -2.20 -2.03 6.95
CA HIS A 111 -1.79 -2.83 5.80
C HIS A 111 -0.84 -2.07 4.88
N ARG A 112 -1.07 -0.76 4.69
CA ARG A 112 -0.27 0.17 3.87
C ARG A 112 -0.23 -0.10 2.37
N ASP A 113 -0.88 -1.16 1.90
CA ASP A 113 -1.07 -1.43 0.47
C ASP A 113 -2.48 -1.94 0.14
N ILE A 114 -3.51 -1.27 0.66
CA ILE A 114 -4.91 -1.58 0.31
C ILE A 114 -5.17 -1.17 -1.14
N LYS A 115 -5.46 -2.16 -2.00
CA LYS A 115 -5.73 -2.02 -3.43
C LYS A 115 -6.50 -3.25 -3.95
N PRO A 116 -7.11 -3.19 -5.14
CA PRO A 116 -7.89 -4.30 -5.69
C PRO A 116 -7.17 -5.65 -5.71
N SER A 117 -5.89 -5.73 -6.09
CA SER A 117 -5.19 -7.02 -6.15
C SER A 117 -4.99 -7.68 -4.79
N ASN A 118 -5.11 -6.93 -3.69
CA ASN A 118 -4.85 -7.41 -2.35
C ASN A 118 -6.15 -7.76 -1.59
N LEU A 119 -7.29 -7.66 -2.26
CA LEU A 119 -8.61 -8.02 -1.76
C LEU A 119 -9.17 -9.16 -2.60
N LEU A 120 -9.33 -10.32 -1.98
CA LEU A 120 -9.87 -11.52 -2.59
C LEU A 120 -11.28 -11.79 -2.07
N LEU A 121 -12.21 -12.10 -2.97
CA LEU A 121 -13.57 -12.48 -2.66
C LEU A 121 -13.76 -13.97 -2.97
N ALA A 122 -14.16 -14.75 -1.97
CA ALA A 122 -14.48 -16.17 -2.13
C ALA A 122 -15.77 -16.48 -1.36
N ASP A 123 -16.79 -17.02 -2.02
CA ASP A 123 -18.09 -17.36 -1.42
C ASP A 123 -18.71 -16.22 -0.59
N GLY A 124 -18.63 -14.99 -1.11
CA GLY A 124 -19.13 -13.79 -0.43
C GLY A 124 -18.28 -13.34 0.76
N ARG A 125 -17.13 -13.96 1.02
CA ARG A 125 -16.22 -13.60 2.12
C ARG A 125 -14.99 -12.88 1.59
N LEU A 126 -14.71 -11.73 2.17
CA LEU A 126 -13.56 -10.93 1.81
C LEU A 126 -12.31 -11.39 2.57
N ARG A 127 -11.18 -11.47 1.86
CA ARG A 127 -9.87 -11.87 2.39
C ARG A 127 -8.83 -10.84 2.00
N LEU A 128 -8.04 -10.39 2.97
CA LEU A 128 -6.91 -9.48 2.76
C LEU A 128 -5.62 -10.29 2.57
N ILE A 129 -4.85 -9.99 1.54
CA ILE A 129 -3.58 -10.67 1.22
C ILE A 129 -2.43 -9.66 1.03
N ASP A 130 -1.19 -10.17 0.93
CA ASP A 130 0.03 -9.39 0.69
C ASP A 130 0.30 -8.33 1.78
N VAL A 131 0.68 -8.84 2.96
CA VAL A 131 0.93 -8.04 4.16
C VAL A 131 2.40 -7.63 4.31
N ALA A 132 3.19 -7.73 3.24
CA ALA A 132 4.63 -7.46 3.28
C ALA A 132 4.97 -6.02 3.68
N PHE A 133 4.03 -5.08 3.45
CA PHE A 133 4.15 -3.67 3.83
C PHE A 133 3.43 -3.31 5.13
N ALA A 134 2.79 -4.26 5.81
CA ALA A 134 2.04 -3.98 7.01
C ALA A 134 2.93 -3.39 8.11
N GLU A 135 2.34 -2.62 9.02
CA GLU A 135 3.05 -1.93 10.10
C GLU A 135 2.31 -2.09 11.42
N VAL A 136 3.08 -2.38 12.48
CA VAL A 136 2.61 -2.43 13.87
C VAL A 136 2.82 -1.07 14.51
N ARG A 137 1.80 -0.59 15.24
CA ARG A 137 1.74 0.76 15.80
C ARG A 137 2.05 1.85 14.76
N PRO A 138 1.31 1.86 13.63
CA PRO A 138 1.45 2.91 12.63
C PRO A 138 1.05 4.27 13.23
N SER A 139 1.49 5.36 12.60
CA SER A 139 0.95 6.68 12.91
C SER A 139 -0.54 6.76 12.54
N PRO A 140 -1.36 7.59 13.23
CA PRO A 140 -2.79 7.72 12.93
C PRO A 140 -3.07 8.05 11.45
N TRP A 141 -2.20 8.84 10.84
CA TRP A 141 -2.26 9.15 9.42
C TRP A 141 -2.16 7.90 8.50
N ARG A 142 -1.30 6.91 8.81
CA ARG A 142 -1.21 5.68 8.00
C ARG A 142 -2.47 4.84 8.10
N GLN A 143 -3.07 4.80 9.28
CA GLN A 143 -4.37 4.19 9.52
C GLN A 143 -5.46 4.87 8.68
N ALA A 144 -5.49 6.20 8.67
CA ALA A 144 -6.40 7.00 7.84
C ALA A 144 -6.23 6.74 6.33
N VAL A 145 -4.99 6.56 5.85
CA VAL A 145 -4.71 6.23 4.45
C VAL A 145 -5.28 4.87 4.05
N ASP A 146 -5.23 3.86 4.91
CA ASP A 146 -5.81 2.55 4.62
C ASP A 146 -7.34 2.62 4.50
N LEU A 147 -8.01 3.41 5.34
CA LEU A 147 -9.45 3.65 5.23
C LEU A 147 -9.80 4.30 3.88
N ALA A 148 -9.11 5.37 3.50
CA ALA A 148 -9.38 6.02 2.21
C ALA A 148 -9.10 5.10 1.02
N ASN A 149 -7.99 4.35 1.04
CA ASN A 149 -7.67 3.40 -0.01
C ASN A 149 -8.70 2.26 -0.10
N MET A 150 -9.25 1.81 1.03
CA MET A 150 -10.35 0.84 1.05
C MET A 150 -11.61 1.43 0.41
N MET A 151 -12.02 2.63 0.83
CA MET A 151 -13.20 3.30 0.28
C MET A 151 -13.06 3.57 -1.22
N LEU A 152 -11.89 4.03 -1.67
CA LEU A 152 -11.60 4.21 -3.10
C LEU A 152 -11.64 2.90 -3.88
N THR A 153 -11.14 1.81 -3.28
CA THR A 153 -11.18 0.47 -3.90
C THR A 153 -12.62 -0.03 -4.03
N LEU A 154 -13.46 0.16 -3.00
CA LEU A 154 -14.88 -0.18 -3.04
C LEU A 154 -15.63 0.66 -4.07
N SER A 155 -15.29 1.95 -4.20
CA SER A 155 -15.90 2.85 -5.18
C SER A 155 -15.58 2.53 -6.64
N LEU A 156 -14.67 1.59 -6.91
CA LEU A 156 -14.51 1.02 -8.25
C LEU A 156 -15.68 0.09 -8.62
N CYS A 157 -16.35 -0.50 -7.63
CA CYS A 157 -17.37 -1.51 -7.81
C CYS A 157 -18.79 -1.01 -7.51
N VAL A 158 -18.93 -0.08 -6.57
CA VAL A 158 -20.22 0.48 -6.14
C VAL A 158 -20.16 2.02 -6.07
N PRO A 159 -21.28 2.76 -6.15
CA PRO A 159 -21.26 4.22 -6.14
C PRO A 159 -20.63 4.82 -4.86
N PRO A 160 -19.88 5.94 -4.96
CA PRO A 160 -19.26 6.61 -3.81
C PRO A 160 -20.20 6.91 -2.65
N ALA A 161 -21.43 7.35 -2.95
CA ALA A 161 -22.46 7.63 -1.95
C ALA A 161 -22.83 6.40 -1.11
N GLN A 162 -22.91 5.22 -1.75
CA GLN A 162 -23.19 3.96 -1.07
C GLN A 162 -22.02 3.55 -0.16
N VAL A 163 -20.77 3.70 -0.63
CA VAL A 163 -19.58 3.43 0.19
C VAL A 163 -19.54 4.34 1.41
N TYR A 164 -19.82 5.63 1.23
CA TYR A 164 -19.83 6.59 2.34
C TYR A 164 -20.93 6.27 3.35
N GLU A 165 -22.16 6.00 2.90
CA GLU A 165 -23.26 5.61 3.79
C GLU A 165 -22.87 4.40 4.66
N ARG A 166 -22.30 3.36 4.04
CA ARG A 166 -21.84 2.15 4.74
C ARG A 166 -20.68 2.46 5.69
N ALA A 167 -19.71 3.26 5.26
CA ALA A 167 -18.57 3.67 6.08
C ALA A 167 -19.00 4.39 7.37
N THR A 168 -20.02 5.24 7.31
CA THR A 168 -20.53 5.96 8.50
C THR A 168 -21.15 5.07 9.58
N ARG A 169 -21.39 3.78 9.28
CA ARG A 169 -21.85 2.79 10.27
C ARG A 169 -20.72 2.25 11.15
N VAL A 170 -19.48 2.38 10.70
CA VAL A 170 -18.27 1.83 11.35
C VAL A 170 -17.30 2.93 11.77
N PHE A 171 -17.25 4.03 11.00
CA PHE A 171 -16.37 5.16 11.21
C PHE A 171 -17.18 6.45 11.38
N THR A 172 -16.68 7.35 12.20
CA THR A 172 -17.26 8.69 12.32
C THR A 172 -17.01 9.50 11.03
N PRO A 173 -17.90 10.46 10.71
CA PRO A 173 -17.65 11.39 9.60
C PRO A 173 -16.30 12.10 9.69
N ASP A 174 -15.82 12.40 10.91
CA ASP A 174 -14.51 13.02 11.14
C ASP A 174 -13.34 12.08 10.81
N GLU A 175 -13.41 10.79 11.15
CA GLU A 175 -12.41 9.78 10.77
C GLU A 175 -12.35 9.61 9.23
N ILE A 176 -13.52 9.63 8.57
CA ILE A 176 -13.60 9.58 7.11
C ILE A 176 -13.00 10.85 6.49
N ALA A 177 -13.35 12.03 7.01
CA ALA A 177 -12.78 13.30 6.57
C ALA A 177 -11.24 13.33 6.75
N GLU A 178 -10.73 12.78 7.85
CA GLU A 178 -9.29 12.62 8.08
C GLU A 178 -8.64 11.68 7.06
N ALA A 179 -9.28 10.56 6.73
CA ALA A 179 -8.83 9.64 5.70
C ALA A 179 -8.67 10.33 4.33
N PHE A 180 -9.64 11.13 3.90
CA PHE A 180 -9.56 11.86 2.64
C PHE A 180 -8.63 13.09 2.70
N ALA A 181 -8.48 13.73 3.86
CA ALA A 181 -7.47 14.77 4.07
C ALA A 181 -6.03 14.20 4.04
N ALA A 182 -5.85 12.95 4.48
CA ALA A 182 -4.60 12.21 4.42
C ALA A 182 -4.28 11.66 3.02
N THR A 183 -5.27 11.61 2.13
CA THR A 183 -5.15 11.00 0.81
C THR A 183 -4.63 11.98 -0.24
N ARG A 184 -3.50 11.64 -0.86
CA ARG A 184 -2.91 12.33 -2.01
C ARG A 184 -2.49 11.32 -3.06
N ALA A 185 -2.18 11.79 -4.27
CA ALA A 185 -1.68 10.92 -5.35
C ALA A 185 -0.55 9.98 -4.89
N VAL A 186 0.33 10.42 -3.98
CA VAL A 186 1.44 9.62 -3.43
C VAL A 186 1.01 8.52 -2.46
N THR A 187 -0.14 8.63 -1.79
CA THR A 187 -0.63 7.64 -0.81
C THR A 187 -1.53 6.58 -1.41
N ILE A 188 -2.10 6.84 -2.59
CA ILE A 188 -2.90 5.88 -3.36
C ILE A 188 -1.96 4.89 -4.06
N PRO A 189 -2.11 3.56 -3.89
CA PRO A 189 -1.30 2.58 -4.60
C PRO A 189 -1.38 2.71 -6.11
N ALA A 190 -0.30 2.37 -6.81
CA ALA A 190 -0.19 2.62 -8.25
C ALA A 190 -1.29 1.93 -9.09
N GLN A 191 -1.67 0.71 -8.71
CA GLN A 191 -2.76 -0.03 -9.37
C GLN A 191 -4.10 0.71 -9.20
N LEU A 192 -4.49 0.99 -7.95
CA LEU A 192 -5.72 1.72 -7.64
C LEU A 192 -5.75 3.08 -8.35
N ARG A 193 -4.62 3.81 -8.33
CA ARG A 193 -4.48 5.09 -9.03
C ARG A 193 -4.65 4.97 -10.55
N ALA A 194 -4.16 3.88 -11.16
CA ALA A 194 -4.32 3.66 -12.59
C ALA A 194 -5.79 3.43 -12.93
N MET A 195 -6.47 2.55 -12.19
CA MET A 195 -7.89 2.25 -12.39
C MET A 195 -8.78 3.47 -12.16
N LEU A 196 -8.48 4.30 -11.15
CA LEU A 196 -9.21 5.55 -10.92
C LEU A 196 -9.05 6.56 -12.06
N ARG A 197 -7.92 6.58 -12.77
CA ARG A 197 -7.72 7.48 -13.93
C ARG A 197 -8.44 7.03 -15.19
N GLU A 198 -8.82 5.75 -15.26
CA GLU A 198 -9.58 5.21 -16.39
C GLU A 198 -11.07 5.55 -16.28
N ARG A 199 -11.50 6.11 -15.15
CA ARG A 199 -12.87 6.57 -14.94
C ARG A 199 -13.07 8.00 -15.41
N ASP A 200 -14.29 8.30 -15.83
CA ASP A 200 -14.70 9.65 -16.24
C ASP A 200 -15.11 10.54 -15.05
N ASP A 201 -15.38 9.94 -13.88
CA ASP A 201 -15.74 10.63 -12.63
C ASP A 201 -14.54 10.80 -11.68
N ASP A 202 -14.55 11.88 -10.89
CA ASP A 202 -13.54 12.11 -9.85
C ASP A 202 -14.01 11.50 -8.52
N VAL A 203 -13.90 10.18 -8.43
CA VAL A 203 -14.27 9.40 -7.24
C VAL A 203 -13.61 9.91 -5.95
N VAL A 204 -12.40 10.45 -6.05
CA VAL A 204 -11.67 10.99 -4.88
C VAL A 204 -12.36 12.26 -4.38
N GLU A 205 -12.75 13.14 -5.30
CA GLU A 205 -13.49 14.35 -4.99
C GLU A 205 -14.93 14.05 -4.53
N ASP A 206 -15.62 13.10 -5.16
CA ASP A 206 -16.97 12.69 -4.78
C ASP A 206 -17.02 12.23 -3.31
N LEU A 207 -16.09 11.36 -2.90
CA LEU A 207 -15.99 10.91 -1.51
C LEU A 207 -15.58 12.04 -0.56
N ARG A 208 -14.72 12.96 -1.01
CA ARG A 208 -14.30 14.13 -0.23
C ARG A 208 -15.48 15.07 0.05
N GLN A 209 -16.38 15.27 -0.92
CA GLN A 209 -17.54 16.15 -0.80
C GLN A 209 -18.63 15.57 0.12
N LEU A 210 -18.69 14.25 0.25
CA LEU A 210 -19.61 13.57 1.17
C LEU A 210 -19.18 13.72 2.64
N ALA A 211 -17.89 13.83 2.90
CA ALA A 211 -17.34 14.00 4.24
C ALA A 211 -17.27 15.48 4.67
N PRO A 212 -17.27 15.76 6.00
CA PRO A 212 -17.01 17.11 6.50
C PRO A 212 -15.73 17.73 5.91
N PRO A 213 -15.75 19.02 5.54
CA PRO A 213 -14.60 19.66 4.91
C PRO A 213 -13.41 19.71 5.88
N ARG A 214 -12.25 19.23 5.43
CA ARG A 214 -11.00 19.21 6.22
C ARG A 214 -9.81 19.63 5.36
N GLN A 215 -8.89 20.39 5.96
CA GLN A 215 -7.68 20.80 5.25
C GLN A 215 -6.78 19.58 4.97
N PRO A 216 -6.22 19.45 3.76
CA PRO A 216 -5.31 18.36 3.43
C PRO A 216 -4.10 18.30 4.37
N VAL A 217 -3.78 17.12 4.87
CA VAL A 217 -2.63 16.92 5.77
C VAL A 217 -1.33 17.12 4.97
N ALA A 218 -0.37 17.84 5.55
CA ALA A 218 0.96 18.02 4.99
C ALA A 218 1.81 16.77 5.24
N ILE A 219 1.91 15.91 4.23
CA ILE A 219 2.57 14.60 4.32
C ILE A 219 4.11 14.73 4.31
N GLN A 220 4.64 15.79 3.69
CA GLN A 220 6.08 16.04 3.66
C GLN A 220 6.45 17.17 4.64
N ARG A 221 7.10 16.80 5.75
CA ARG A 221 7.81 17.76 6.60
C ARG A 221 9.20 17.99 6.01
N TRP A 222 9.38 19.10 5.31
CA TRP A 222 10.70 19.55 4.86
C TRP A 222 11.53 19.97 6.07
N THR A 223 12.46 19.12 6.49
CA THR A 223 13.47 19.53 7.47
C THR A 223 14.59 20.29 6.76
N LEU A 224 15.21 21.27 7.41
CA LEU A 224 16.38 21.99 6.87
C LEU A 224 17.47 21.03 6.38
N ARG A 225 17.63 19.88 7.07
CA ARG A 225 18.52 18.80 6.67
C ARG A 225 18.14 18.18 5.31
N ARG A 226 16.85 17.92 5.04
CA ARG A 226 16.39 17.40 3.75
C ARG A 226 16.57 18.44 2.64
N VAL A 227 16.25 19.70 2.90
CA VAL A 227 16.46 20.80 1.96
C VAL A 227 17.95 20.91 1.59
N GLY A 228 18.84 20.92 2.58
CA GLY A 228 20.28 20.96 2.36
C GLY A 228 20.81 19.74 1.59
N LEU A 229 20.32 18.54 1.90
CA LEU A 229 20.71 17.32 1.18
C LEU A 229 20.25 17.35 -0.29
N THR A 230 19.00 17.77 -0.56
CA THR A 230 18.48 17.92 -1.92
C THR A 230 19.31 18.92 -2.72
N PHE A 231 19.67 20.05 -2.10
CA PHE A 231 20.52 21.06 -2.73
C PHE A 231 21.93 20.50 -3.03
N ALA A 232 22.53 19.78 -2.10
CA ALA A 232 23.85 19.16 -2.29
C ALA A 232 23.86 18.11 -3.42
N VAL A 233 22.80 17.29 -3.53
CA VAL A 233 22.66 16.30 -4.61
C VAL A 233 22.49 16.97 -5.96
N LEU A 234 21.65 18.01 -6.06
CA LEU A 234 21.52 18.81 -7.28
C LEU A 234 22.85 19.42 -7.71
N LEU A 235 23.57 20.06 -6.78
CA LEU A 235 24.87 20.65 -7.05
C LEU A 235 25.88 19.59 -7.51
N GLY A 236 25.94 18.45 -6.81
CA GLY A 236 26.82 17.34 -7.17
C GLY A 236 26.50 16.76 -8.55
N THR A 237 25.22 16.70 -8.93
CA THR A 237 24.77 16.22 -10.24
C THR A 237 25.19 17.18 -11.35
N VAL A 238 25.03 18.49 -11.13
CA VAL A 238 25.49 19.53 -12.05
C VAL A 238 27.01 19.48 -12.24
N VAL A 239 27.78 19.34 -11.15
CA VAL A 239 29.24 19.20 -11.21
C VAL A 239 29.65 17.93 -11.96
N ALA A 240 29.03 16.79 -11.66
CA ALA A 240 29.31 15.54 -12.35
C ALA A 240 29.00 15.65 -13.85
N PHE A 241 27.88 16.27 -14.22
CA PHE A 241 27.51 16.49 -15.61
C PHE A 241 28.50 17.41 -16.34
N ALA A 242 28.92 18.51 -15.70
CA ALA A 242 29.93 19.42 -16.23
C ALA A 242 31.28 18.72 -16.44
N LEU A 243 31.69 17.86 -15.51
CA LEU A 243 32.91 17.04 -15.64
C LEU A 243 32.81 16.03 -16.78
N VAL A 244 31.65 15.42 -16.99
CA VAL A 244 31.43 14.51 -18.13
C VAL A 244 31.55 15.27 -19.45
N LEU A 245 30.89 16.43 -19.58
CA LEU A 245 31.00 17.27 -20.78
C LEU A 245 32.44 17.71 -21.05
N ALA A 246 33.14 18.22 -20.03
CA ALA A 246 34.53 18.64 -20.18
C ALA A 246 35.46 17.48 -20.61
N ASN A 247 35.22 16.26 -20.10
CA ASN A 247 35.98 15.09 -20.52
C ASN A 247 35.64 14.63 -21.95
N LEU A 248 34.38 14.78 -22.39
CA LEU A 248 33.98 14.45 -23.76
C LEU A 248 34.60 15.43 -24.78
N ASP A 249 34.64 16.73 -24.46
CA ASP A 249 35.34 17.75 -25.25
C ASP A 249 36.85 17.43 -25.35
N LEU A 250 37.48 17.04 -24.23
CA LEU A 250 38.90 16.68 -24.17
C LEU A 250 39.28 15.45 -25.02
N VAL A 251 38.33 14.53 -25.26
CA VAL A 251 38.53 13.30 -26.05
C VAL A 251 38.05 13.48 -27.50
N GLY A 252 37.55 14.67 -27.88
CA GLY A 252 37.12 15.00 -29.24
C GLY A 252 35.83 14.29 -29.67
N LEU A 253 34.97 13.95 -28.71
CA LEU A 253 33.66 13.31 -28.93
C LEU A 253 32.49 14.31 -28.98
N LEU A 254 32.80 15.60 -28.81
CA LEU A 254 31.94 16.77 -28.95
C LEU A 254 32.69 17.84 -29.78
#